data_AF-A0A178MJN1-F1
#
_entry.id   AF-A0A178MJN1-F1
#
_cell.length_a   1.000
_cell.length_b   1.000
_cell.length_c   1.000
_cell.angle_alpha   90.00
_cell.angle_beta   90.00
_cell.angle_gamma   90.00
#
_symmetry.space_group_name_H-M   'P 1'
#
loop_
_entity.id
_entity.type
_entity.pdbx_description
1 polymer ?
#
loop_
_entity_poly.entity_id
_entity_poly.type
_entity_poly.pdbx_seq_one_letter_code
_entity_poly.pdbx_strand_id
1 'polypeptide(L)'
;MTVTLFAPLDMHLHLREGAMLRLVAPFSAAQFAGAVIMPNLIPPVDHAERLARYRAEILAATEPYPFLPLMTLFFRPYEAATLQALRDQIFAIKLYPEGVTTNSAGGVSDLAAIEPTLALMEELGIPLLVHGESHGFVLDREAEFLPVYERWARAFPRLRIVMEHITTAAALDLLDRYPNLFATVTLHHLMITLDDVAGGLLQPHLFCKPIAKRPADRDALLSAALAAHPKLMFGSDSAPHPIDRKEAAFCAAGVFSAPVLLPLLVELFERHDALDRLPAFVSGNACRIHGLTPPARTVRLVQEPWQVPARYGDVVPFAAGQTLRWRVVNE
;
A
#
# COMPACT_ATOMS: atom_id res chain seq x y z
N MET A 1 18.08 -22.60 -6.19
CA MET A 1 16.61 -22.69 -6.28
C MET A 1 16.11 -21.46 -7.04
N THR A 2 15.00 -21.58 -7.76
CA THR A 2 14.38 -20.46 -8.50
C THR A 2 12.89 -20.40 -8.19
N VAL A 3 12.37 -19.21 -7.96
CA VAL A 3 10.95 -18.93 -7.78
C VAL A 3 10.48 -18.04 -8.92
N THR A 4 9.32 -18.35 -9.48
CA THR A 4 8.74 -17.58 -10.58
C THR A 4 7.38 -17.05 -10.14
N LEU A 5 7.19 -15.74 -10.23
CA LEU A 5 5.93 -15.07 -9.96
C LEU A 5 5.37 -14.49 -11.26
N PHE A 6 4.07 -14.68 -11.47
CA PHE A 6 3.37 -14.18 -12.64
C PHE A 6 2.58 -12.93 -12.27
N ALA A 7 2.84 -11.86 -13.01
CA ALA A 7 2.20 -10.54 -12.88
C ALA A 7 1.91 -10.11 -11.42
N PRO A 8 2.93 -10.06 -10.54
CA PRO A 8 2.75 -9.55 -9.19
C PRO A 8 2.24 -8.09 -9.22
N LEU A 9 1.36 -7.76 -8.28
CA LEU A 9 0.73 -6.46 -8.11
C LEU A 9 1.05 -5.87 -6.73
N ASP A 10 1.27 -4.57 -6.68
CA ASP A 10 1.39 -3.82 -5.44
C ASP A 10 0.15 -2.94 -5.23
N MET A 11 -0.74 -3.33 -4.33
CA MET A 11 -2.02 -2.64 -4.15
C MET A 11 -1.93 -1.36 -3.31
N HIS A 12 -0.72 -0.89 -2.94
CA HIS A 12 -0.53 0.38 -2.23
C HIS A 12 0.88 0.95 -2.42
N LEU A 13 1.05 1.94 -3.31
CA LEU A 13 2.38 2.47 -3.64
C LEU A 13 2.42 4.00 -3.68
N HIS A 14 3.47 4.59 -3.09
CA HIS A 14 3.77 6.02 -3.18
C HIS A 14 5.01 6.24 -4.05
N LEU A 15 4.82 6.84 -5.22
CA LEU A 15 5.92 7.16 -6.13
C LEU A 15 6.46 8.59 -6.00
N ARG A 16 5.75 9.46 -5.27
CA ARG A 16 6.07 10.91 -5.18
C ARG A 16 6.11 11.54 -6.58
N GLU A 17 6.86 12.63 -6.76
CA GLU A 17 6.99 13.33 -8.05
C GLU A 17 8.43 13.78 -8.31
N GLY A 18 8.70 14.25 -9.52
CA GLY A 18 10.00 14.84 -9.89
C GLY A 18 11.19 13.89 -9.77
N ALA A 19 12.26 14.35 -9.13
CA ALA A 19 13.49 13.56 -8.94
C ALA A 19 13.26 12.29 -8.11
N MET A 20 12.40 12.37 -7.10
CA MET A 20 12.06 11.21 -6.27
C MET A 20 11.34 10.14 -7.09
N LEU A 21 10.36 10.53 -7.91
CA LEU A 21 9.66 9.61 -8.82
C LEU A 21 10.63 8.85 -9.73
N ARG A 22 11.54 9.58 -10.40
CA ARG A 22 12.54 8.98 -11.29
C ARG A 22 13.50 8.02 -10.57
N LEU A 23 13.79 8.30 -9.29
CA LEU A 23 14.66 7.47 -8.48
C LEU A 23 13.94 6.17 -8.05
N VAL A 24 12.67 6.26 -7.61
CA VAL A 24 12.01 5.16 -6.88
C VAL A 24 11.12 4.28 -7.76
N ALA A 25 10.53 4.81 -8.82
CA ALA A 25 9.63 4.07 -9.70
C ALA A 25 10.28 2.82 -10.34
N PRO A 26 11.56 2.86 -10.79
CA PRO A 26 12.20 1.68 -11.39
C PRO A 26 12.26 0.47 -10.45
N PHE A 27 12.40 0.66 -9.13
CA PHE A 27 12.44 -0.46 -8.18
C PHE A 27 11.12 -1.23 -8.10
N SER A 28 10.00 -0.51 -8.22
CA SER A 28 8.67 -1.12 -8.25
C SER A 28 8.41 -1.71 -9.63
N ALA A 29 8.72 -0.96 -10.69
CA ALA A 29 8.51 -1.39 -12.06
C ALA A 29 9.42 -2.54 -12.49
N ALA A 30 10.55 -2.81 -11.83
CA ALA A 30 11.36 -4.01 -12.05
C ALA A 30 10.73 -5.28 -11.45
N GLN A 31 9.86 -5.13 -10.44
CA GLN A 31 9.34 -6.24 -9.64
C GLN A 31 7.85 -6.49 -9.83
N PHE A 32 7.06 -5.50 -10.23
CA PHE A 32 5.61 -5.58 -10.30
C PHE A 32 5.11 -5.29 -11.71
N ALA A 33 4.03 -5.97 -12.12
CA ALA A 33 3.34 -5.70 -13.39
C ALA A 33 2.46 -4.45 -13.32
N GLY A 34 2.11 -4.02 -12.12
CA GLY A 34 1.32 -2.82 -11.88
C GLY A 34 1.19 -2.53 -10.40
N ALA A 35 0.73 -1.32 -10.09
CA ALA A 35 0.49 -0.92 -8.71
C ALA A 35 -0.64 0.11 -8.61
N VAL A 36 -1.29 0.14 -7.44
CA VAL A 36 -2.21 1.21 -7.07
C VAL A 36 -1.41 2.42 -6.61
N ILE A 37 -1.53 3.51 -7.36
CA ILE A 37 -0.74 4.72 -7.16
C ILE A 37 -1.50 5.67 -6.24
N MET A 38 -0.92 5.97 -5.08
CA MET A 38 -1.53 6.85 -4.08
C MET A 38 -1.46 8.33 -4.49
N PRO A 39 -2.49 9.15 -4.15
CA PRO A 39 -2.67 10.47 -4.77
C PRO A 39 -2.24 11.66 -3.89
N ASN A 40 -1.60 11.42 -2.75
CA ASN A 40 -1.22 12.43 -1.74
C ASN A 40 0.07 13.20 -2.10
N LEU A 41 0.14 13.68 -3.34
CA LEU A 41 1.16 14.66 -3.79
C LEU A 41 0.87 16.06 -3.22
N ILE A 42 1.74 17.03 -3.52
CA ILE A 42 1.53 18.45 -3.18
C ILE A 42 1.55 19.28 -4.47
N PRO A 43 0.41 19.81 -4.96
CA PRO A 43 -0.96 19.52 -4.51
C PRO A 43 -1.39 18.07 -4.83
N PRO A 44 -2.42 17.54 -4.15
CA PRO A 44 -2.89 16.17 -4.34
C PRO A 44 -3.44 15.95 -5.75
N VAL A 45 -3.51 14.69 -6.14
CA VAL A 45 -4.13 14.28 -7.41
C VAL A 45 -5.64 14.19 -7.21
N ASP A 46 -6.35 15.30 -7.45
CA ASP A 46 -7.77 15.40 -7.16
C ASP A 46 -8.65 15.83 -8.35
N HIS A 47 -8.10 15.95 -9.57
CA HIS A 47 -8.83 16.30 -10.78
C HIS A 47 -8.16 15.75 -12.05
N ALA A 48 -8.87 15.81 -13.18
CA ALA A 48 -8.51 15.17 -14.45
C ALA A 48 -7.10 15.54 -14.96
N GLU A 49 -6.77 16.83 -15.00
CA GLU A 49 -5.50 17.31 -15.54
C GLU A 49 -4.31 16.81 -14.71
N ARG A 50 -4.39 16.93 -13.37
CA ARG A 50 -3.36 16.42 -12.47
C ARG A 50 -3.21 14.91 -12.55
N LEU A 51 -4.31 14.17 -12.69
CA LEU A 51 -4.32 12.72 -12.87
C LEU A 51 -3.60 12.30 -14.17
N ALA A 52 -3.94 12.94 -15.29
CA ALA A 52 -3.37 12.65 -16.60
C ALA A 52 -1.87 12.97 -16.64
N ARG A 53 -1.47 14.14 -16.11
CA ARG A 53 -0.06 14.53 -15.98
C ARG A 53 0.72 13.51 -15.15
N TYR A 54 0.22 13.17 -13.96
CA TYR A 54 0.93 12.26 -13.07
C TYR A 54 1.07 10.86 -13.67
N ARG A 55 0.02 10.35 -14.33
CA ARG A 55 0.08 9.08 -15.06
C ARG A 55 1.20 9.09 -16.12
N ALA A 56 1.30 10.16 -16.91
CA ALA A 56 2.32 10.27 -17.95
C ALA A 56 3.74 10.30 -17.36
N GLU A 57 3.95 11.04 -16.27
CA GLU A 57 5.23 11.08 -15.55
C GLU A 57 5.63 9.71 -15.00
N ILE A 58 4.68 8.95 -14.45
CA ILE A 58 4.92 7.60 -13.94
C ILE A 58 5.31 6.67 -15.07
N LEU A 59 4.54 6.64 -16.16
CA LEU A 59 4.83 5.76 -17.30
C LEU A 59 6.26 5.99 -17.82
N ALA A 60 6.65 7.26 -17.99
CA ALA A 60 8.01 7.62 -18.39
C ALA A 60 9.08 7.18 -17.36
N ALA A 61 8.79 7.30 -16.05
CA ALA A 61 9.71 6.89 -15.00
C ALA A 61 9.80 5.36 -14.80
N THR A 62 8.88 4.60 -15.39
CA THR A 62 8.85 3.13 -15.31
C THR A 62 9.39 2.43 -16.54
N GLU A 63 9.74 3.16 -17.60
CA GLU A 63 10.42 2.59 -18.77
C GLU A 63 11.77 1.94 -18.38
N PRO A 64 12.16 0.83 -19.04
CA PRO A 64 11.48 0.15 -20.14
C PRO A 64 10.45 -0.91 -19.69
N TYR A 65 10.11 -0.97 -18.41
CA TYR A 65 9.28 -2.05 -17.89
C TYR A 65 7.80 -1.91 -18.26
N PRO A 66 7.10 -3.00 -18.64
CA PRO A 66 5.66 -2.99 -18.73
C PRO A 66 5.06 -2.81 -17.32
N PHE A 67 4.45 -1.66 -17.08
CA PHE A 67 3.90 -1.29 -15.78
C PHE A 67 2.50 -0.68 -15.94
N LEU A 68 1.54 -1.21 -15.18
CA LEU A 68 0.16 -0.73 -15.12
C LEU A 68 -0.03 0.18 -13.88
N PRO A 69 0.02 1.52 -14.02
CA PRO A 69 -0.31 2.42 -12.93
C PRO A 69 -1.83 2.51 -12.75
N LEU A 70 -2.36 1.86 -11.71
CA LEU A 70 -3.75 1.93 -11.28
C LEU A 70 -3.96 3.25 -10.52
N MET A 71 -4.24 4.31 -11.27
CA MET A 71 -4.31 5.67 -10.73
C MET A 71 -5.48 5.86 -9.76
N THR A 72 -5.29 6.69 -8.73
CA THR A 72 -6.34 7.04 -7.78
C THR A 72 -6.54 8.55 -7.70
N LEU A 73 -7.70 8.98 -7.18
CA LEU A 73 -7.92 10.35 -6.76
C LEU A 73 -7.84 10.48 -5.24
N PHE A 74 -7.33 11.62 -4.78
CA PHE A 74 -7.44 12.03 -3.39
C PHE A 74 -8.90 12.37 -3.10
N PHE A 75 -9.46 11.86 -2.01
CA PHE A 75 -10.87 12.05 -1.72
C PHE A 75 -11.25 13.53 -1.60
N ARG A 76 -12.28 13.93 -2.36
CA ARG A 76 -13.00 15.20 -2.26
C ARG A 76 -14.50 14.90 -2.30
N PRO A 77 -15.37 15.83 -1.85
CA PRO A 77 -16.81 15.72 -2.06
C PRO A 77 -17.16 15.94 -3.54
N TYR A 78 -16.82 14.97 -4.38
CA TYR A 78 -16.97 15.06 -5.82
C TYR A 78 -18.43 15.06 -6.26
N GLU A 79 -18.72 15.85 -7.29
CA GLU A 79 -20.01 15.80 -7.98
C GLU A 79 -20.10 14.59 -8.91
N ALA A 80 -21.34 14.16 -9.20
CA ALA A 80 -21.64 13.03 -10.08
C ALA A 80 -20.99 13.15 -11.46
N ALA A 81 -21.10 14.32 -12.10
CA ALA A 81 -20.53 14.57 -13.41
C ALA A 81 -19.01 14.40 -13.43
N THR A 82 -18.31 14.82 -12.36
CA THR A 82 -16.86 14.66 -12.24
C THR A 82 -16.47 13.19 -12.14
N LEU A 83 -17.12 12.41 -11.28
CA LEU A 83 -16.80 10.99 -11.12
C LEU A 83 -17.16 10.17 -12.36
N GLN A 84 -18.28 10.48 -13.02
CA GLN A 84 -18.67 9.85 -14.28
C GLN A 84 -17.62 10.09 -15.37
N ALA A 85 -17.15 11.32 -15.53
CA ALA A 85 -16.14 11.66 -16.54
C ALA A 85 -14.76 11.01 -16.27
N LEU A 86 -14.45 10.74 -15.00
CA LEU A 86 -13.17 10.15 -14.58
C LEU A 86 -13.22 8.63 -14.37
N ARG A 87 -14.40 8.00 -14.44
CA ARG A 87 -14.61 6.61 -14.03
C ARG A 87 -13.65 5.61 -14.68
N ASP A 88 -13.39 5.76 -15.97
CA ASP A 88 -12.52 4.87 -16.74
C ASP A 88 -11.04 5.25 -16.63
N GLN A 89 -10.74 6.40 -16.02
CA GLN A 89 -9.39 6.92 -15.81
C GLN A 89 -8.87 6.64 -14.40
N ILE A 90 -9.71 6.18 -13.49
CA ILE A 90 -9.33 5.92 -12.11
C ILE A 90 -9.62 4.47 -11.73
N PHE A 91 -8.74 3.90 -10.94
CA PHE A 91 -8.96 2.62 -10.30
C PHE A 91 -9.85 2.76 -9.07
N ALA A 92 -9.59 3.79 -8.24
CA ALA A 92 -10.26 4.00 -6.95
C ALA A 92 -10.11 5.45 -6.46
N ILE A 93 -10.77 5.78 -5.36
CA ILE A 93 -10.57 7.05 -4.62
C ILE A 93 -10.00 6.72 -3.25
N LYS A 94 -8.92 7.42 -2.86
CA LYS A 94 -8.22 7.23 -1.59
C LYS A 94 -8.62 8.31 -0.58
N LEU A 95 -9.19 7.88 0.53
CA LEU A 95 -9.54 8.70 1.68
C LEU A 95 -8.39 8.72 2.69
N TYR A 96 -8.05 9.94 3.11
CA TYR A 96 -7.17 10.22 4.24
C TYR A 96 -7.95 11.03 5.28
N PRO A 97 -8.09 10.57 6.53
CA PRO A 97 -8.50 11.42 7.64
C PRO A 97 -7.53 12.59 7.77
N GLU A 98 -8.06 13.79 7.98
CA GLU A 98 -7.27 15.03 7.97
C GLU A 98 -6.09 14.96 8.95
N GLY A 99 -4.87 15.28 8.51
CA GLY A 99 -3.70 15.43 9.40
C GLY A 99 -3.19 14.14 10.07
N VAL A 100 -3.75 12.96 9.78
CA VAL A 100 -3.34 11.71 10.44
C VAL A 100 -2.01 11.16 9.87
N THR A 101 -1.74 11.40 8.58
CA THR A 101 -0.54 10.90 7.86
C THR A 101 0.09 11.93 6.91
N THR A 102 1.18 11.56 6.22
CA THR A 102 1.93 12.41 5.29
C THR A 102 1.02 13.00 4.19
N ASN A 103 1.08 14.32 4.02
CA ASN A 103 0.29 15.09 3.04
C ASN A 103 -1.24 14.89 3.13
N SER A 104 -1.74 14.61 4.34
CA SER A 104 -3.19 14.52 4.61
C SER A 104 -3.81 15.83 5.08
N ALA A 105 -3.07 16.95 5.04
CA ALA A 105 -3.64 18.28 5.26
C ALA A 105 -4.68 18.58 4.17
N GLY A 106 -5.92 18.90 4.55
CA GLY A 106 -7.05 18.99 3.62
C GLY A 106 -7.71 17.65 3.28
N GLY A 107 -7.46 16.61 4.09
CA GLY A 107 -8.22 15.36 4.09
C GLY A 107 -9.64 15.50 4.66
N VAL A 108 -10.28 14.38 4.97
CA VAL A 108 -11.66 14.39 5.49
C VAL A 108 -11.66 14.63 6.99
N SER A 109 -12.36 15.67 7.45
CA SER A 109 -12.56 15.99 8.86
C SER A 109 -13.92 15.57 9.40
N ASP A 110 -14.97 15.63 8.57
CA ASP A 110 -16.31 15.13 8.89
C ASP A 110 -16.67 13.92 8.02
N LEU A 111 -16.68 12.73 8.63
CA LEU A 111 -16.96 11.46 7.97
C LEU A 111 -18.44 11.28 7.62
N ALA A 112 -19.36 12.04 8.22
CA ALA A 112 -20.77 12.01 7.85
C ALA A 112 -21.03 12.84 6.58
N ALA A 113 -20.32 13.98 6.44
CA ALA A 113 -20.47 14.87 5.28
C ALA A 113 -20.08 14.24 3.95
N ILE A 114 -19.33 13.13 3.97
CA ILE A 114 -18.84 12.46 2.75
C ILE A 114 -19.74 11.34 2.24
N GLU A 115 -20.75 10.94 3.02
CA GLU A 115 -21.66 9.84 2.67
C GLU A 115 -22.36 10.02 1.30
N PRO A 116 -22.75 11.23 0.84
CA PRO A 116 -23.27 11.42 -0.51
C PRO A 116 -22.29 11.01 -1.61
N THR A 117 -21.00 11.30 -1.45
CA THR A 117 -19.97 10.88 -2.41
C THR A 117 -19.72 9.37 -2.32
N LEU A 118 -19.82 8.76 -1.14
CA LEU A 118 -19.74 7.30 -0.99
C LEU A 118 -20.89 6.58 -1.72
N ALA A 119 -22.11 7.12 -1.64
CA ALA A 119 -23.25 6.60 -2.38
C ALA A 119 -23.02 6.66 -3.91
N LEU A 120 -22.48 7.77 -4.40
CA LEU A 120 -22.11 7.93 -5.81
C LEU A 120 -21.01 6.95 -6.24
N MET A 121 -19.98 6.75 -5.39
CA MET A 121 -18.95 5.76 -5.64
C MET A 121 -19.52 4.33 -5.70
N GLU A 122 -20.49 4.00 -4.84
CA GLU A 122 -21.22 2.73 -4.87
C GLU A 122 -21.95 2.54 -6.20
N GLU A 123 -22.71 3.56 -6.63
CA GLU A 123 -23.47 3.53 -7.89
C GLU A 123 -22.56 3.33 -9.11
N LEU A 124 -21.43 4.04 -9.14
CA LEU A 124 -20.46 3.95 -10.23
C LEU A 124 -19.51 2.74 -10.11
N GLY A 125 -19.57 1.99 -9.00
CA GLY A 125 -18.67 0.86 -8.74
C GLY A 125 -17.20 1.25 -8.54
N ILE A 126 -16.93 2.48 -8.08
CA ILE A 126 -15.60 2.99 -7.77
C ILE A 126 -15.20 2.52 -6.35
N PRO A 127 -14.13 1.73 -6.17
CA PRO A 127 -13.63 1.35 -4.86
C PRO A 127 -13.22 2.56 -4.01
N LEU A 128 -13.48 2.46 -2.71
CA LEU A 128 -12.94 3.36 -1.69
C LEU A 128 -11.72 2.71 -1.04
N LEU A 129 -10.58 3.38 -1.10
CA LEU A 129 -9.37 2.99 -0.36
C LEU A 129 -9.26 3.91 0.86
N VAL A 130 -8.93 3.38 2.03
CA VAL A 130 -9.00 4.18 3.27
C VAL A 130 -7.77 3.98 4.12
N HIS A 131 -7.11 5.07 4.49
CA HIS A 131 -6.19 5.11 5.63
C HIS A 131 -7.01 5.21 6.92
N GLY A 132 -7.31 4.08 7.56
CA GLY A 132 -8.27 4.00 8.68
C GLY A 132 -7.64 4.24 10.05
N GLU A 133 -7.31 5.48 10.37
CA GLU A 133 -6.83 5.88 11.71
C GLU A 133 -7.63 7.09 12.22
N SER A 134 -7.98 7.08 13.50
CA SER A 134 -8.55 8.24 14.20
C SER A 134 -7.47 9.27 14.59
N HIS A 135 -7.85 10.27 15.39
CA HIS A 135 -6.93 11.21 16.03
C HIS A 135 -6.53 10.82 17.47
N GLY A 136 -6.98 9.67 17.96
CA GLY A 136 -6.77 9.20 19.33
C GLY A 136 -5.33 8.80 19.64
N PHE A 137 -5.16 7.95 20.67
CA PHE A 137 -3.85 7.46 21.05
C PHE A 137 -3.26 6.56 19.95
N VAL A 138 -1.99 6.75 19.59
CA VAL A 138 -1.40 6.20 18.35
C VAL A 138 -1.53 4.67 18.19
N LEU A 139 -1.57 3.92 19.29
CA LEU A 139 -1.76 2.46 19.24
C LEU A 139 -3.22 2.06 19.02
N ASP A 140 -4.16 2.92 19.40
CA ASP A 140 -5.60 2.67 19.38
C ASP A 140 -6.29 3.23 18.12
N ARG A 141 -5.64 4.17 17.42
CA ARG A 141 -6.22 4.90 16.28
C ARG A 141 -6.90 4.03 15.22
N GLU A 142 -6.28 2.91 14.85
CA GLU A 142 -6.86 1.98 13.86
C GLU A 142 -8.09 1.27 14.43
N ALA A 143 -8.02 0.80 15.67
CA ALA A 143 -9.13 0.13 16.35
C ALA A 143 -10.32 1.08 16.57
N GLU A 144 -10.05 2.33 16.93
CA GLU A 144 -11.06 3.40 17.05
C GLU A 144 -11.74 3.73 15.71
N PHE A 145 -11.10 3.45 14.58
CA PHE A 145 -11.67 3.69 13.24
C PHE A 145 -12.55 2.52 12.75
N LEU A 146 -12.42 1.30 13.33
CA LEU A 146 -13.19 0.13 12.91
C LEU A 146 -14.72 0.34 12.91
N PRO A 147 -15.35 1.01 13.90
CA PRO A 147 -16.78 1.30 13.86
C PRO A 147 -17.23 2.15 12.64
N VAL A 148 -16.33 2.98 12.08
CA VAL A 148 -16.59 3.74 10.86
C VAL A 148 -16.72 2.80 9.66
N TYR A 149 -15.78 1.85 9.53
CA TYR A 149 -15.87 0.82 8.50
C TYR A 149 -17.15 -0.01 8.62
N GLU A 150 -17.55 -0.38 9.83
CA GLU A 150 -18.81 -1.10 10.06
C GLU A 150 -20.03 -0.29 9.59
N ARG A 151 -20.07 1.00 9.91
CA ARG A 151 -21.14 1.91 9.46
C ARG A 151 -21.20 1.96 7.94
N TRP A 152 -20.07 2.19 7.27
CA TRP A 152 -20.03 2.28 5.81
C TRP A 152 -20.31 0.95 5.12
N ALA A 153 -19.81 -0.17 5.66
CA ALA A 153 -20.08 -1.49 5.11
C ALA A 153 -21.58 -1.83 5.11
N ARG A 154 -22.31 -1.39 6.15
CA ARG A 154 -23.77 -1.55 6.25
C ARG A 154 -24.55 -0.55 5.39
N ALA A 155 -24.12 0.70 5.35
CA ALA A 155 -24.80 1.76 4.61
C ALA A 155 -24.63 1.61 3.08
N PHE A 156 -23.47 1.12 2.65
CA PHE A 156 -23.09 0.98 1.24
C PHE A 156 -22.65 -0.47 0.93
N PRO A 157 -23.56 -1.46 0.99
CA PRO A 157 -23.23 -2.87 0.90
C PRO A 157 -22.64 -3.31 -0.46
N ARG A 158 -22.76 -2.50 -1.52
CA ARG A 158 -22.14 -2.76 -2.84
C ARG A 158 -20.83 -1.98 -3.03
N LEU A 159 -20.53 -1.00 -2.17
CA LEU A 159 -19.28 -0.25 -2.23
C LEU A 159 -18.15 -1.16 -1.74
N ARG A 160 -17.16 -1.38 -2.61
CA ARG A 160 -15.91 -2.06 -2.23
C ARG A 160 -15.06 -1.09 -1.40
N ILE A 161 -14.81 -1.45 -0.15
CA ILE A 161 -14.01 -0.64 0.78
C ILE A 161 -12.75 -1.41 1.14
N VAL A 162 -11.58 -0.83 0.84
CA VAL A 162 -10.29 -1.40 1.18
C VAL A 162 -9.73 -0.69 2.41
N MET A 163 -9.60 -1.44 3.50
CA MET A 163 -8.85 -1.05 4.68
C MET A 163 -7.37 -1.16 4.34
N GLU A 164 -6.75 -0.03 4.02
CA GLU A 164 -5.34 -0.03 3.61
C GLU A 164 -4.43 -0.38 4.78
N HIS A 165 -3.29 -1.01 4.47
CA HIS A 165 -2.13 -1.25 5.36
C HIS A 165 -2.55 -1.55 6.81
N ILE A 166 -3.44 -2.54 7.00
CA ILE A 166 -3.96 -2.88 8.33
C ILE A 166 -2.82 -3.32 9.25
N THR A 167 -2.90 -2.94 10.53
CA THR A 167 -1.83 -3.19 11.52
C THR A 167 -2.32 -3.89 12.78
N THR A 168 -3.61 -4.23 12.87
CA THR A 168 -4.22 -4.85 14.05
C THR A 168 -4.91 -6.17 13.74
N ALA A 169 -4.93 -7.08 14.72
CA ALA A 169 -5.75 -8.30 14.65
C ALA A 169 -7.25 -7.96 14.54
N ALA A 170 -7.70 -6.88 15.19
CA ALA A 170 -9.09 -6.44 15.15
C ALA A 170 -9.57 -6.05 13.74
N ALA A 171 -8.69 -5.52 12.89
CA ALA A 171 -9.02 -5.23 11.49
C ALA A 171 -9.25 -6.53 10.68
N LEU A 172 -8.52 -7.61 10.98
CA LEU A 172 -8.78 -8.93 10.38
C LEU A 172 -10.12 -9.50 10.85
N ASP A 173 -10.44 -9.40 12.14
CA ASP A 173 -11.73 -9.85 12.66
C ASP A 173 -12.90 -9.12 12.00
N LEU A 174 -12.72 -7.83 11.68
CA LEU A 174 -13.71 -7.04 10.96
C LEU A 174 -13.81 -7.43 9.48
N LEU A 175 -12.68 -7.73 8.84
CA LEU A 175 -12.58 -8.10 7.43
C LEU A 175 -13.56 -9.23 7.07
N ASP A 176 -13.76 -10.21 7.96
CA ASP A 176 -14.63 -11.37 7.72
C ASP A 176 -16.12 -11.11 7.97
N ARG A 177 -16.48 -10.03 8.68
CA ARG A 177 -17.86 -9.75 9.05
C ARG A 177 -18.71 -9.18 7.91
N TYR A 178 -18.08 -8.57 6.90
CA TYR A 178 -18.79 -7.85 5.84
C TYR A 178 -18.25 -8.21 4.46
N PRO A 179 -19.08 -8.58 3.49
CA PRO A 179 -18.62 -9.08 2.19
C PRO A 179 -17.88 -8.03 1.34
N ASN A 180 -18.15 -6.75 1.57
CA ASN A 180 -17.64 -5.63 0.79
C ASN A 180 -16.40 -4.94 1.41
N LEU A 181 -15.94 -5.41 2.57
CA LEU A 181 -14.66 -4.98 3.15
C LEU A 181 -13.51 -5.83 2.60
N PHE A 182 -12.41 -5.20 2.22
CA PHE A 182 -11.16 -5.83 1.81
C PHE A 182 -10.01 -5.17 2.55
N ALA A 183 -8.81 -5.74 2.52
CA ALA A 183 -7.65 -5.12 3.14
C ALA A 183 -6.38 -5.29 2.33
N THR A 184 -5.44 -4.37 2.52
CA THR A 184 -4.04 -4.56 2.16
C THR A 184 -3.18 -4.67 3.43
N VAL A 185 -2.07 -5.39 3.35
CA VAL A 185 -1.05 -5.42 4.40
C VAL A 185 0.33 -5.27 3.78
N THR A 186 1.20 -4.55 4.49
CA THR A 186 2.56 -4.23 4.03
C THR A 186 3.53 -5.35 4.39
N LEU A 187 4.67 -5.41 3.69
CA LEU A 187 5.76 -6.30 4.09
C LEU A 187 6.29 -5.97 5.50
N HIS A 188 6.44 -4.67 5.81
CA HIS A 188 7.06 -4.27 7.05
C HIS A 188 6.17 -4.60 8.26
N HIS A 189 4.85 -4.44 8.18
CA HIS A 189 3.92 -4.83 9.25
C HIS A 189 3.80 -6.35 9.44
N LEU A 190 4.23 -7.17 8.47
CA LEU A 190 4.37 -8.63 8.64
C LEU A 190 5.68 -9.02 9.34
N MET A 191 6.65 -8.11 9.44
CA MET A 191 7.99 -8.41 9.93
C MET A 191 8.29 -7.73 11.27
N ILE A 192 7.86 -6.49 11.46
CA ILE A 192 8.25 -5.65 12.59
C ILE A 192 7.12 -5.45 13.60
N THR A 193 7.50 -5.07 14.81
CA THR A 193 6.64 -4.67 15.93
C THR A 193 7.08 -3.30 16.44
N LEU A 194 6.37 -2.75 17.42
CA LEU A 194 6.78 -1.50 18.06
C LEU A 194 8.16 -1.61 18.74
N ASP A 195 8.56 -2.80 19.17
CA ASP A 195 9.88 -3.02 19.79
C ASP A 195 11.02 -2.79 18.79
N ASP A 196 10.81 -3.11 17.50
CA ASP A 196 11.79 -2.83 16.45
C ASP A 196 11.93 -1.31 16.20
N VAL A 197 10.83 -0.57 16.37
CA VAL A 197 10.81 0.89 16.18
C VAL A 197 11.41 1.61 17.39
N ALA A 198 11.08 1.19 18.61
CA ALA A 198 11.32 1.96 19.84
C ALA A 198 11.62 1.13 21.10
N GLY A 199 11.87 -0.18 21.01
CA GLY A 199 12.26 -1.01 22.16
C GLY A 199 13.73 -0.88 22.57
N GLY A 200 14.59 -0.49 21.61
CA GLY A 200 16.00 -0.15 21.82
C GLY A 200 16.30 1.32 21.53
N LEU A 201 17.31 1.58 20.70
CA LEU A 201 17.48 2.91 20.10
C LEU A 201 16.38 3.15 19.08
N LEU A 202 15.79 4.35 19.09
CA LEU A 202 14.74 4.74 18.15
C LEU A 202 15.21 4.54 16.70
N GLN A 203 14.44 3.77 15.93
CA GLN A 203 14.71 3.46 14.52
C GLN A 203 13.78 4.29 13.61
N PRO A 204 14.16 5.52 13.22
CA PRO A 204 13.29 6.38 12.42
C PRO A 204 12.92 5.77 11.07
N HIS A 205 13.80 4.97 10.47
CA HIS A 205 13.55 4.31 9.18
C HIS A 205 12.49 3.19 9.24
N LEU A 206 12.08 2.77 10.44
CA LEU A 206 10.95 1.86 10.67
C LEU A 206 9.65 2.59 11.06
N PHE A 207 9.72 3.89 11.35
CA PHE A 207 8.55 4.70 11.67
C PHE A 207 7.68 4.94 10.41
N CYS A 208 6.45 4.44 10.47
CA CYS A 208 5.39 4.61 9.47
C CYS A 208 4.03 4.79 10.14
N LYS A 209 2.99 4.96 9.31
CA LYS A 209 1.61 5.15 9.75
C LYS A 209 0.69 4.24 8.93
N PRO A 210 -0.09 3.34 9.57
CA PRO A 210 -0.23 3.18 11.01
C PRO A 210 1.05 2.64 11.65
N ILE A 211 1.28 2.98 12.93
CA ILE A 211 2.48 2.54 13.65
C ILE A 211 2.49 1.02 13.77
N ALA A 212 3.67 0.39 13.69
CA ALA A 212 3.82 -1.02 14.04
C ALA A 212 3.30 -1.26 15.46
N LYS A 213 2.55 -2.35 15.65
CA LYS A 213 1.78 -2.62 16.88
C LYS A 213 2.46 -3.70 17.72
N ARG A 214 1.68 -4.50 18.45
CA ARG A 214 2.17 -5.54 19.34
C ARG A 214 2.56 -6.80 18.55
N PRO A 215 3.38 -7.69 19.11
CA PRO A 215 3.69 -8.98 18.48
C PRO A 215 2.43 -9.78 18.09
N ALA A 216 1.40 -9.78 18.92
CA ALA A 216 0.14 -10.47 18.62
C ALA A 216 -0.57 -9.93 17.36
N ASP A 217 -0.53 -8.62 17.12
CA ASP A 217 -1.08 -8.03 15.91
C ASP A 217 -0.26 -8.44 14.68
N ARG A 218 1.07 -8.35 14.77
CA ARG A 218 2.00 -8.80 13.71
C ARG A 218 1.76 -10.27 13.38
N ASP A 219 1.66 -11.13 14.38
CA ASP A 219 1.46 -12.58 14.21
C ASP A 219 0.12 -12.90 13.54
N ALA A 220 -0.95 -12.17 13.89
CA ALA A 220 -2.25 -12.32 13.25
C ALA A 220 -2.21 -11.93 11.75
N LEU A 221 -1.59 -10.80 11.43
CA LEU A 221 -1.38 -10.33 10.06
C LEU A 221 -0.53 -11.31 9.24
N LEU A 222 0.56 -11.79 9.83
CA LEU A 222 1.45 -12.78 9.23
C LEU A 222 0.69 -14.08 8.95
N SER A 223 -0.08 -14.59 9.91
CA SER A 223 -0.89 -15.79 9.72
C SER A 223 -1.89 -15.63 8.57
N ALA A 224 -2.60 -14.50 8.51
CA ALA A 224 -3.56 -14.22 7.44
C ALA A 224 -2.90 -14.12 6.05
N ALA A 225 -1.72 -13.49 5.96
CA ALA A 225 -0.94 -13.38 4.72
C ALA A 225 -0.42 -14.76 4.25
N LEU A 226 0.15 -15.55 5.16
CA LEU A 226 0.63 -16.91 4.89
C LEU A 226 -0.52 -17.89 4.57
N ALA A 227 -1.74 -17.60 5.01
CA ALA A 227 -2.96 -18.31 4.60
C ALA A 227 -3.51 -17.86 3.24
N ALA A 228 -2.91 -16.84 2.62
CA ALA A 228 -3.43 -16.14 1.44
C ALA A 228 -4.92 -15.78 1.57
N HIS A 229 -5.29 -15.22 2.74
CA HIS A 229 -6.66 -14.88 3.07
C HIS A 229 -7.38 -14.19 1.90
N PRO A 230 -8.56 -14.67 1.44
CA PRO A 230 -9.15 -14.28 0.15
C PRO A 230 -9.59 -12.81 0.06
N LYS A 231 -9.56 -12.08 1.17
CA LYS A 231 -9.91 -10.65 1.21
C LYS A 231 -8.72 -9.76 1.58
N LEU A 232 -7.54 -10.37 1.74
CA LEU A 232 -6.28 -9.69 2.04
C LEU A 232 -5.40 -9.70 0.79
N MET A 233 -4.90 -8.54 0.43
CA MET A 233 -4.01 -8.33 -0.70
C MET A 233 -2.66 -7.80 -0.21
N PHE A 234 -1.61 -8.05 -0.97
CA PHE A 234 -0.36 -7.33 -0.76
C PHE A 234 -0.48 -5.87 -1.20
N GLY A 235 -0.11 -4.93 -0.33
CA GLY A 235 0.08 -3.52 -0.66
C GLY A 235 1.24 -2.98 0.14
N SER A 236 2.30 -2.51 -0.51
CA SER A 236 3.59 -2.31 0.13
C SER A 236 3.64 -1.15 1.11
N ASP A 237 2.80 -0.14 0.86
CA ASP A 237 2.94 1.21 1.38
C ASP A 237 4.40 1.70 1.31
N SER A 238 5.09 1.35 0.22
CA SER A 238 6.46 1.81 0.01
C SER A 238 6.42 3.33 -0.14
N ALA A 239 6.90 4.02 0.88
CA ALA A 239 6.75 5.44 1.10
C ALA A 239 8.13 6.10 1.27
N PRO A 240 8.82 6.43 0.16
CA PRO A 240 10.15 7.01 0.23
C PRO A 240 10.11 8.42 0.80
N HIS A 241 11.14 8.74 1.59
CA HIS A 241 11.44 10.05 2.12
C HIS A 241 12.95 10.28 2.06
N PRO A 242 13.39 11.51 1.73
CA PRO A 242 14.78 11.90 1.88
C PRO A 242 15.28 11.66 3.31
N ILE A 243 16.57 11.32 3.44
CA ILE A 243 17.22 11.02 4.73
C ILE A 243 17.04 12.16 5.72
N ASP A 244 17.17 13.42 5.29
CA ASP A 244 17.01 14.61 6.14
C ASP A 244 15.58 14.78 6.68
N ARG A 245 14.59 14.09 6.10
CA ARG A 245 13.21 14.04 6.63
C ARG A 245 12.98 12.86 7.56
N LYS A 246 13.77 11.78 7.43
CA LYS A 246 13.71 10.62 8.34
C LYS A 246 14.54 10.86 9.60
N GLU A 247 15.75 11.39 9.44
CA GLU A 247 16.72 11.64 10.51
C GLU A 247 16.61 13.09 11.03
N ALA A 248 15.39 13.46 11.43
CA ALA A 248 15.06 14.79 11.91
C ALA A 248 14.27 14.76 13.22
N ALA A 249 14.24 15.90 13.92
CA ALA A 249 13.39 16.09 15.11
C ALA A 249 11.90 15.84 14.81
N PHE A 250 11.46 16.14 13.58
CA PHE A 250 10.13 15.81 13.06
C PHE A 250 10.27 14.74 11.97
N CYS A 251 10.44 13.49 12.40
CA CYS A 251 10.60 12.34 11.52
C CYS A 251 9.35 12.14 10.63
N ALA A 252 9.56 12.06 9.32
CA ALA A 252 8.52 11.71 8.37
C ALA A 252 8.15 10.22 8.49
N ALA A 253 6.85 9.93 8.45
CA ALA A 253 6.32 8.57 8.49
C ALA A 253 6.36 7.93 7.09
N GLY A 254 6.99 6.75 7.00
CA GLY A 254 7.04 5.95 5.78
C GLY A 254 8.26 5.02 5.76
N VAL A 255 8.09 3.84 5.17
CA VAL A 255 9.17 2.86 4.95
C VAL A 255 9.38 2.71 3.44
N PHE A 256 10.60 2.91 2.96
CA PHE A 256 10.92 2.67 1.55
C PHE A 256 11.24 1.20 1.32
N SER A 257 10.23 0.39 0.99
CA SER A 257 10.37 -1.07 0.89
C SER A 257 10.53 -1.58 -0.55
N ALA A 258 10.19 -0.77 -1.56
CA ALA A 258 10.14 -1.19 -2.97
C ALA A 258 11.33 -2.05 -3.44
N PRO A 259 12.61 -1.72 -3.18
CA PRO A 259 13.75 -2.47 -3.71
C PRO A 259 13.87 -3.92 -3.19
N VAL A 260 13.21 -4.25 -2.08
CA VAL A 260 13.41 -5.52 -1.36
C VAL A 260 12.13 -6.36 -1.24
N LEU A 261 11.01 -5.89 -1.83
CA LEU A 261 9.69 -6.49 -1.62
C LEU A 261 9.62 -7.98 -1.98
N LEU A 262 9.84 -8.33 -3.25
CA LEU A 262 9.72 -9.73 -3.66
C LEU A 262 10.80 -10.64 -3.05
N PRO A 263 12.09 -10.23 -2.96
CA PRO A 263 13.10 -10.96 -2.20
C PRO A 263 12.66 -11.36 -0.79
N LEU A 264 12.19 -10.37 -0.01
CA LEU A 264 11.81 -10.60 1.38
C LEU A 264 10.49 -11.36 1.51
N LEU A 265 9.52 -11.14 0.62
CA LEU A 265 8.28 -11.92 0.59
C LEU A 265 8.54 -13.39 0.28
N VAL A 266 9.41 -13.70 -0.70
CA VAL A 266 9.81 -15.08 -1.00
C VAL A 266 10.50 -15.70 0.21
N GLU A 267 11.45 -14.99 0.84
CA GLU A 267 12.14 -15.49 2.04
C GLU A 267 11.19 -15.68 3.23
N LEU A 268 10.23 -14.78 3.42
CA LEU A 268 9.22 -14.86 4.48
C LEU A 268 8.31 -16.07 4.26
N PHE A 269 7.71 -16.22 3.08
CA PHE A 269 6.80 -17.33 2.78
C PHE A 269 7.53 -18.68 2.72
N GLU A 270 8.78 -18.72 2.24
CA GLU A 270 9.64 -19.93 2.29
C GLU A 270 9.87 -20.39 3.73
N ARG A 271 10.24 -19.48 4.64
CA ARG A 271 10.53 -19.82 6.05
C ARG A 271 9.34 -20.37 6.82
N HIS A 272 8.12 -20.17 6.31
CA HIS A 272 6.88 -20.65 6.90
C HIS A 272 6.21 -21.75 6.07
N ASP A 273 6.94 -22.38 5.15
CA ASP A 273 6.44 -23.46 4.29
C ASP A 273 5.14 -23.09 3.53
N ALA A 274 5.02 -21.83 3.12
CA ALA A 274 3.82 -21.25 2.49
C ALA A 274 4.08 -20.67 1.09
N LEU A 275 5.23 -20.97 0.49
CA LEU A 275 5.66 -20.36 -0.78
C LEU A 275 4.68 -20.60 -1.95
N ASP A 276 3.93 -21.71 -1.92
CA ASP A 276 2.86 -22.04 -2.86
C ASP A 276 1.69 -21.05 -2.83
N ARG A 277 1.49 -20.35 -1.70
CA ARG A 277 0.41 -19.38 -1.48
C ARG A 277 0.80 -17.95 -1.84
N LEU A 278 2.09 -17.68 -1.99
CA LEU A 278 2.60 -16.34 -2.32
C LEU A 278 1.94 -15.75 -3.59
N PRO A 279 1.76 -16.50 -4.71
CA PRO A 279 1.12 -15.96 -5.92
C PRO A 279 -0.31 -15.46 -5.70
N ALA A 280 -1.08 -16.10 -4.82
CA ALA A 280 -2.42 -15.63 -4.46
C ALA A 280 -2.34 -14.31 -3.68
N PHE A 281 -1.42 -14.20 -2.72
CA PHE A 281 -1.26 -13.01 -1.89
C PHE A 281 -0.77 -11.78 -2.68
N VAL A 282 0.22 -11.95 -3.58
CA VAL A 282 0.81 -10.82 -4.34
C VAL A 282 0.12 -10.51 -5.66
N SER A 283 -0.88 -11.28 -6.09
CA SER A 283 -1.58 -11.01 -7.36
C SER A 283 -3.00 -11.59 -7.39
N GLY A 284 -3.14 -12.89 -7.12
CA GLY A 284 -4.41 -13.61 -7.36
C GLY A 284 -5.62 -13.02 -6.61
N ASN A 285 -5.43 -12.60 -5.36
CA ASN A 285 -6.49 -11.97 -4.58
C ASN A 285 -6.92 -10.64 -5.18
N ALA A 286 -5.97 -9.77 -5.54
CA ALA A 286 -6.28 -8.48 -6.17
C ALA A 286 -7.00 -8.65 -7.52
N CYS A 287 -6.53 -9.58 -8.36
CA CYS A 287 -7.17 -9.89 -9.63
C CYS A 287 -8.62 -10.35 -9.46
N ARG A 288 -8.89 -11.25 -8.50
CA ARG A 288 -10.26 -11.73 -8.22
C ARG A 288 -11.15 -10.66 -7.61
N ILE A 289 -10.65 -9.88 -6.65
CA ILE A 289 -11.43 -8.84 -5.94
C ILE A 289 -11.80 -7.69 -6.88
N HIS A 290 -10.87 -7.29 -7.73
CA HIS A 290 -11.01 -6.10 -8.56
C HIS A 290 -11.31 -6.38 -10.04
N GLY A 291 -11.29 -7.64 -10.47
CA GLY A 291 -11.45 -8.02 -11.87
C GLY A 291 -10.29 -7.56 -12.75
N LEU A 292 -9.07 -7.54 -12.20
CA LEU A 292 -7.88 -7.04 -12.89
C LEU A 292 -7.26 -8.10 -13.81
N THR A 293 -6.80 -7.64 -14.98
CA THR A 293 -5.97 -8.42 -15.90
C THR A 293 -4.66 -7.67 -16.09
N PRO A 294 -3.66 -7.86 -15.21
CA PRO A 294 -2.39 -7.14 -15.31
C PRO A 294 -1.61 -7.53 -16.57
N PRO A 295 -0.67 -6.68 -17.04
CA PRO A 295 0.22 -7.01 -18.14
C PRO A 295 0.93 -8.34 -17.89
N ALA A 296 1.05 -9.16 -18.94
CA ALA A 296 1.81 -10.40 -18.87
C ALA A 296 3.26 -10.09 -18.48
N ARG A 297 3.66 -10.56 -17.31
CA ARG A 297 4.99 -10.35 -16.75
C ARG A 297 5.40 -11.57 -15.96
N THR A 298 6.64 -11.99 -16.13
CA THR A 298 7.25 -13.05 -15.33
C THR A 298 8.39 -12.44 -14.55
N VAL A 299 8.38 -12.61 -13.23
CA VAL A 299 9.46 -12.16 -12.35
C VAL A 299 10.11 -13.40 -11.75
N ARG A 300 11.41 -13.57 -12.04
CA ARG A 300 12.20 -14.69 -11.54
C ARG A 300 13.06 -14.22 -10.37
N LEU A 301 13.04 -15.01 -9.30
CA LEU A 301 13.93 -14.83 -8.17
C LEU A 301 14.83 -16.05 -8.06
N VAL A 302 16.13 -15.80 -7.86
CA VAL A 302 17.13 -16.84 -7.61
C VAL A 302 17.60 -16.77 -6.16
N GLN A 303 17.87 -17.93 -5.58
CA GLN A 303 18.42 -18.03 -4.25
C GLN A 303 19.93 -17.74 -4.29
N GLU A 304 20.27 -16.46 -4.43
CA GLU A 304 21.62 -15.95 -4.46
C GLU A 304 21.72 -14.78 -3.46
N PRO A 305 22.56 -14.91 -2.41
CA PRO A 305 22.72 -13.86 -1.43
C PRO A 305 23.19 -12.55 -2.05
N TRP A 306 22.59 -11.44 -1.64
CA TRP A 306 23.03 -10.10 -2.05
C TRP A 306 22.86 -9.12 -0.91
N GLN A 307 23.68 -8.06 -0.92
CA GLN A 307 23.63 -7.03 0.10
C GLN A 307 22.72 -5.89 -0.34
N VAL A 308 21.73 -5.54 0.50
CA VAL A 308 20.89 -4.36 0.30
C VAL A 308 21.77 -3.12 0.48
N PRO A 309 21.85 -2.22 -0.52
CA PRO A 309 22.57 -0.96 -0.38
C PRO A 309 22.11 -0.18 0.85
N ALA A 310 23.04 0.53 1.50
CA ALA A 310 22.71 1.38 2.64
C ALA A 310 21.76 2.52 2.27
N ARG A 311 21.77 2.96 1.01
CA ARG A 311 20.88 3.99 0.46
C ARG A 311 20.83 3.92 -1.07
N TYR A 312 19.76 4.49 -1.63
CA TYR A 312 19.62 4.80 -3.05
C TYR A 312 19.43 6.31 -3.18
N GLY A 313 20.44 7.01 -3.72
CA GLY A 313 20.45 8.47 -3.67
C GLY A 313 20.41 8.97 -2.22
N ASP A 314 19.38 9.75 -1.91
CA ASP A 314 19.10 10.30 -0.58
C ASP A 314 18.00 9.54 0.18
N VAL A 315 17.68 8.30 -0.21
CA VAL A 315 16.65 7.48 0.45
C VAL A 315 17.25 6.19 1.03
N VAL A 316 16.88 5.84 2.26
CA VAL A 316 17.29 4.59 2.92
C VAL A 316 16.23 3.51 2.70
N PRO A 317 16.57 2.35 2.09
CA PRO A 317 15.62 1.26 1.92
C PRO A 317 15.37 0.49 3.22
N PHE A 318 14.23 -0.19 3.29
CA PHE A 318 14.01 -1.24 4.28
C PHE A 318 15.09 -2.32 4.14
N ALA A 319 15.53 -2.88 5.28
CA ALA A 319 16.63 -3.83 5.37
C ALA A 319 18.00 -3.31 4.84
N ALA A 320 18.22 -1.99 4.82
CA ALA A 320 19.51 -1.37 4.45
C ALA A 320 20.70 -2.04 5.13
N GLY A 321 21.73 -2.40 4.36
CA GLY A 321 22.96 -3.03 4.85
C GLY A 321 22.85 -4.53 5.17
N GLN A 322 21.65 -5.09 5.19
CA GLN A 322 21.42 -6.52 5.44
C GLN A 322 21.73 -7.36 4.19
N THR A 323 21.99 -8.64 4.39
CA THR A 323 22.12 -9.63 3.30
C THR A 323 20.82 -10.40 3.16
N LEU A 324 20.20 -10.34 1.98
CA LEU A 324 18.99 -11.11 1.66
C LEU A 324 19.38 -12.39 0.92
N ARG A 325 18.59 -13.47 1.09
CA ARG A 325 18.88 -14.77 0.47
C ARG A 325 18.42 -14.89 -0.98
N TRP A 326 17.44 -14.07 -1.37
CA TRP A 326 16.77 -14.12 -2.67
C TRP A 326 17.02 -12.84 -3.46
N ARG A 327 17.29 -12.95 -4.76
CA ARG A 327 17.55 -11.82 -5.66
C ARG A 327 16.64 -11.91 -6.88
N VAL A 328 16.06 -10.78 -7.28
CA VAL A 328 15.32 -10.67 -8.55
C VAL A 328 16.31 -10.71 -9.71
N VAL A 329 16.03 -11.53 -10.71
CA VAL A 329 16.79 -11.58 -11.96
C VAL A 329 16.13 -10.60 -12.94
N ASN A 330 16.85 -9.55 -13.29
CA ASN A 330 16.43 -8.66 -14.37
C ASN A 330 16.87 -9.30 -15.69
N GLU A 331 15.90 -9.77 -16.47
CA GLU A 331 16.07 -10.13 -17.89
C GLU A 331 15.90 -8.88 -18.76
#